data_AF-A0A838HV57-F1
#
_entry.id   AF-A0A838HV57-F1
#
_cell.length_a   1.000
_cell.length_b   1.000
_cell.length_c   1.000
_cell.angle_alpha   90.00
_cell.angle_beta   90.00
_cell.angle_gamma   90.00
#
_symmetry.space_group_name_H-M   'P 1'
#
loop_
_entity.id
_entity.type
_entity.pdbx_description
1 polymer ?
#
loop_
_entity_poly.entity_id
_entity_poly.type
_entity_poly.pdbx_seq_one_letter_code
_entity_poly.pdbx_strand_id
1 'polypeptide(L)' 'MGGGAGWPSSLRVKPVGSAPGIFELTWSFPGPDGRATWEWTAVEVEGERVPAVRWRRIGGHAIFKSP' A
#
# COMPACT_ATOMS: atom_id res chain seq x y z
N MET A 1 10.35 -20.78 -12.95
CA MET A 1 9.54 -20.05 -11.95
C MET A 1 10.23 -18.72 -11.69
N GLY A 2 9.84 -17.66 -12.42
CA GLY A 2 10.44 -16.35 -12.27
C GLY A 2 10.01 -15.75 -10.94
N GLY A 3 10.95 -15.56 -10.01
CA GLY A 3 10.69 -14.89 -8.75
C GLY A 3 10.23 -13.47 -9.05
N GLY A 4 8.94 -13.20 -8.86
CA GLY A 4 8.45 -11.83 -8.83
C GLY A 4 9.27 -11.12 -7.78
N ALA A 5 10.05 -10.12 -8.21
CA ALA A 5 10.90 -9.36 -7.31
C ALA A 5 10.02 -8.92 -6.13
N GLY A 6 10.33 -9.42 -4.94
CA GLY A 6 9.67 -8.96 -3.73
C GLY A 6 9.80 -7.44 -3.64
N TRP A 7 8.89 -6.81 -2.88
CA TRP A 7 8.97 -5.38 -2.64
C TRP A 7 10.40 -4.97 -2.27
N PRO A 8 10.92 -3.85 -2.82
CA PRO A 8 12.23 -3.34 -2.42
C PRO A 8 12.31 -3.28 -0.90
N SER A 9 13.44 -3.68 -0.30
CA SER A 9 13.56 -3.74 1.17
C SER A 9 13.33 -2.39 1.87
N SER A 10 13.58 -1.29 1.17
CA SER A 10 13.26 0.07 1.59
C SER A 10 11.75 0.36 1.67
N LEU A 11 10.96 -0.47 1.01
CA LEU A 11 9.52 -0.36 0.83
C LEU A 11 8.85 -1.47 1.64
N ARG A 12 8.60 -1.17 2.92
CA ARG A 12 8.11 -2.15 3.89
C ARG A 12 6.60 -2.29 3.73
N VAL A 13 6.17 -3.33 3.02
CA VAL A 13 4.76 -3.69 2.81
C VAL A 13 4.38 -4.85 3.71
N LYS A 14 3.27 -4.74 4.43
CA LYS A 14 2.70 -5.83 5.25
C LYS A 14 1.17 -5.74 5.33
N PRO A 15 0.46 -6.86 5.51
CA PRO A 15 -0.98 -6.82 5.77
C PRO A 15 -1.28 -6.15 7.12
N VAL A 16 -2.40 -5.43 7.19
CA VAL A 16 -2.91 -4.87 8.45
C VAL A 16 -3.66 -5.97 9.19
N GLY A 17 -3.16 -6.37 10.37
CA GLY A 17 -3.71 -7.52 11.11
C GLY A 17 -5.19 -7.36 11.50
N SER A 18 -5.65 -6.14 11.77
CA SER A 18 -7.05 -5.84 12.12
C SER A 18 -7.97 -5.61 10.92
N ALA A 19 -7.45 -5.61 9.69
CA ALA A 19 -8.21 -5.31 8.48
C ALA A 19 -7.78 -6.20 7.30
N PRO A 20 -8.42 -7.39 7.15
CA PRO A 20 -8.14 -8.30 6.03
C PRO A 20 -8.28 -7.61 4.67
N GLY A 21 -7.31 -7.85 3.78
CA GLY A 21 -7.28 -7.24 2.44
C GLY A 21 -6.67 -5.84 2.38
N ILE A 22 -6.41 -5.20 3.53
CA ILE A 22 -5.70 -3.92 3.61
C ILE A 22 -4.22 -4.17 3.91
N PHE A 23 -3.38 -3.41 3.23
CA PHE A 23 -1.93 -3.41 3.37
C PHE A 23 -1.46 -2.07 3.91
N GLU A 24 -0.45 -2.11 4.79
CA GLU A 24 0.34 -0.96 5.20
C GLU A 24 1.63 -0.92 4.38
N LEU A 25 2.00 0.27 3.94
CA LEU A 25 3.25 0.60 3.31
C LEU A 25 3.97 1.62 4.20
N THR A 26 5.25 1.36 4.53
CA THR A 26 6.12 2.35 5.19
C THR A 26 7.38 2.58 4.35
N TRP A 27 7.75 3.85 4.14
CA TRP A 27 9.01 4.24 3.49
C TRP A 27 9.75 5.29 4.33
N SER A 28 11.07 5.30 4.22
CA SER A 28 11.93 6.31 4.83
C SER A 28 12.61 7.10 3.72
N PHE A 29 12.26 8.38 3.59
CA PHE A 29 13.06 9.38 2.84
C PHE A 29 13.87 10.19 3.88
N PRO A 30 14.67 11.20 3.54
CA PRO A 30 15.42 12.02 4.52
C PRO A 30 14.58 12.78 5.58
N GLY A 31 13.28 12.50 5.71
CA GLY A 31 12.34 13.05 6.69
C GLY A 31 11.63 11.93 7.48
N PRO A 32 10.58 12.25 8.27
CA PRO A 32 9.88 11.25 9.07
C PRO A 32 9.30 10.13 8.19
N ASP A 33 9.27 8.90 8.71
CA ASP A 33 8.73 7.73 7.99
C ASP A 33 7.33 8.03 7.41
N GLY A 34 7.23 7.95 6.08
CA GLY A 34 5.96 8.02 5.37
C GLY A 34 5.22 6.69 5.49
N ARG A 35 3.90 6.77 5.63
CA ARG A 35 3.00 5.63 5.78
C ARG A 35 1.80 5.78 4.87
N ALA A 36 1.37 4.66 4.30
CA ALA A 36 0.13 4.59 3.57
C ALA A 36 -0.59 3.29 3.84
N THR A 37 -1.92 3.34 3.80
CA THR A 37 -2.76 2.13 3.74
C THR A 37 -3.44 2.04 2.38
N TRP A 38 -3.53 0.84 1.86
CA TRP A 38 -4.04 0.57 0.52
C TRP A 38 -4.63 -0.83 0.42
N GLU A 39 -5.42 -1.08 -0.61
CA GLU A 39 -5.99 -2.38 -0.91
C GLU A 39 -5.82 -2.70 -2.40
N TRP A 40 -5.69 -3.98 -2.72
CA TRP A 40 -5.79 -4.44 -4.11
C TRP A 40 -7.22 -4.27 -4.59
N THR A 41 -7.37 -3.76 -5.80
CA THR A 41 -8.64 -3.65 -6.49
C THR A 41 -8.46 -3.98 -7.96
N ALA A 42 -9.53 -3.87 -8.73
CA ALA A 42 -9.46 -3.94 -10.18
C ALA A 42 -10.34 -2.84 -10.76
N VAL A 43 -9.89 -2.24 -11.85
CA VAL A 43 -10.61 -1.18 -12.57
C VAL A 43 -10.74 -1.58 -14.04
N GLU A 44 -11.73 -1.04 -14.72
CA GLU A 44 -11.88 -1.19 -16.16
C GLU A 44 -11.10 -0.10 -16.88
N VAL A 45 -10.20 -0.50 -17.78
CA VAL A 45 -9.46 0.38 -18.68
C VAL A 45 -9.66 -0.19 -20.08
N GLU A 46 -10.26 0.61 -20.98
CA GLU A 46 -10.53 0.20 -22.37
C GLU A 46 -11.36 -1.10 -22.49
N GLY A 47 -12.24 -1.37 -21.53
CA GLY A 47 -13.07 -2.58 -21.48
C GLY A 47 -12.35 -3.81 -20.92
N GLU A 48 -11.07 -3.69 -20.51
CA GLU A 48 -10.32 -4.74 -19.84
C GLU A 48 -10.25 -4.50 -18.33
N ARG A 49 -10.47 -5.55 -17.54
CA ARG A 49 -10.35 -5.50 -16.08
C ARG A 49 -8.89 -5.69 -15.66
N VAL A 50 -8.25 -4.61 -15.22
CA VAL A 50 -6.83 -4.60 -14.85
C VAL A 50 -6.64 -4.49 -13.32
N PRO A 51 -5.61 -5.14 -12.74
CA PRO A 51 -5.25 -4.96 -11.33
C PRO A 51 -4.90 -3.50 -11.01
N ALA A 52 -5.35 -3.01 -9.87
CA ALA A 52 -5.10 -1.65 -9.42
C ALA A 52 -4.90 -1.58 -7.91
N VAL A 53 -4.35 -0.46 -7.45
CA VAL A 53 -4.18 -0.12 -6.03
C VAL A 53 -5.15 0.98 -5.67
N ARG A 54 -6.03 0.75 -4.69
CA ARG A 54 -6.80 1.84 -4.07
C ARG A 54 -6.06 2.36 -2.85
N TRP A 55 -5.64 3.62 -2.92
CA TRP A 55 -5.11 4.33 -1.77
C TRP A 55 -6.23 4.69 -0.78
N ARG A 56 -6.04 4.34 0.48
CA ARG A 56 -7.00 4.66 1.57
C ARG A 56 -6.53 5.92 2.29
N ARG A 57 -5.29 5.91 2.78
CA ARG A 57 -4.64 7.02 3.51
C ARG A 57 -3.18 7.09 3.12
N ILE A 58 -2.67 8.31 2.96
CA ILE A 58 -1.25 8.57 2.65
C ILE A 58 -0.81 9.73 3.54
N GLY A 59 0.27 9.57 4.29
CA GLY A 59 0.77 10.62 5.18
C GLY A 59 1.88 10.14 6.12
N GLY A 60 2.04 10.81 7.26
CA GLY A 60 2.93 10.37 8.35
C GLY A 60 2.16 9.68 9.48
N HIS A 61 2.73 9.67 10.69
CA HIS A 61 2.13 9.04 11.88
C HIS A 61 0.71 9.55 12.25
N ALA A 62 0.31 10.71 11.73
CA ALA A 62 -0.97 11.34 12.03
C ALA A 62 -2.19 10.64 11.39
N ILE A 63 -2.00 9.75 10.40
CA ILE A 63 -3.10 9.08 9.69
C ILE A 63 -3.96 8.17 10.59
N PHE A 64 -3.48 7.83 11.79
CA PHE A 64 -4.22 7.06 12.80
C PHE A 64 -5.12 7.92 13.70
N LYS A 65 -5.02 9.26 13.66
CA LYS A 65 -5.72 10.16 14.60
C LYS A 65 -7.12 10.62 14.16
N SER A 66 -7.45 10.48 12.87
CA SER A 66 -8.78 10.84 12.34
C SER A 66 -9.14 9.87 11.21
N PRO A 67 -9.78 8.71 11.52
CA PRO A 67 -10.04 7.60 10.59
C PRO A 67 -11.02 7.93 9.45
#